data_AF-A0A6J6WEY9-F1
#
_entry.id   AF-A0A6J6WEY9-F1
#
_cell.length_a   1.000
_cell.length_b   1.000
_cell.length_c   1.000
_cell.angle_alpha   90.00
_cell.angle_beta   90.00
_cell.angle_gamma   90.00
#
_symmetry.space_group_name_H-M   'P 1'
#
loop_
_entity.id
_entity.type
_entity.pdbx_description
1 polymer ?
#
loop_
_entity_poly.entity_id
_entity_poly.type
_entity_poly.pdbx_seq_one_letter_code
_entity_poly.pdbx_strand_id
1 'polypeptide(L)' 'MQHSISPQPSEQEAIAIATALEALWPKVQPTAEHESPNTSWRFSGRWWSDSSVIRRSRPGF' A
#
# COMPACT_ATOMS: atom_id res chain seq x y z
N MET A 1 -4.35 11.02 27.39
CA MET A 1 -3.41 11.79 26.55
C MET A 1 -4.21 12.92 25.93
N GLN A 2 -4.08 14.14 26.44
CA GLN A 2 -4.79 15.30 25.89
C GLN A 2 -3.88 15.95 24.85
N HIS A 3 -4.28 15.96 23.58
CA HIS A 3 -3.56 16.66 22.53
C HIS A 3 -4.00 18.13 22.53
N SER A 4 -3.07 19.05 22.74
CA SER A 4 -3.30 20.50 22.60
C SER A 4 -2.76 20.96 21.25
N ILE A 5 -3.55 21.76 20.53
CA ILE A 5 -3.19 22.33 19.23
C ILE A 5 -2.93 23.83 19.48
N SER A 6 -1.76 24.31 19.08
CA SER A 6 -1.39 25.73 19.18
C SER A 6 -0.70 26.19 17.89
N PRO A 7 -1.13 27.33 17.30
CA PRO A 7 -2.20 28.19 17.77
C PRO A 7 -3.59 27.55 17.62
N GLN A 8 -4.55 28.05 18.41
CA GLN A 8 -5.94 27.64 18.26
C GLN A 8 -6.46 28.19 16.92
N PRO A 9 -7.03 27.34 16.04
CA PRO A 9 -7.56 27.81 14.77
C PRO A 9 -8.72 28.79 15.02
N SER A 10 -8.86 29.74 14.10
CA SER A 10 -10.06 30.58 14.05
C SER A 10 -11.29 29.73 13.73
N GLU A 11 -12.48 30.26 14.06
CA GLU A 11 -13.75 29.59 13.76
C GLU A 11 -13.90 29.32 12.24
N GLN A 12 -13.47 30.27 11.41
CA GLN A 12 -13.51 30.15 9.96
C GLN A 12 -12.62 29.00 9.45
N GLU A 13 -11.40 28.88 9.98
CA GLU A 13 -10.48 27.80 9.63
C GLU A 13 -11.02 26.44 10.10
N ALA A 14 -11.60 26.38 11.30
CA ALA A 14 -12.21 25.16 11.82
C ALA A 14 -13.38 24.68 10.92
N ILE A 15 -14.24 25.61 10.47
CA ILE A 15 -15.34 25.31 9.54
C ILE A 15 -14.80 24.85 8.19
N ALA A 16 -13.79 25.52 7.65
CA ALA A 16 -13.19 25.15 6.36
C ALA A 16 -12.56 23.74 6.39
N ILE A 17 -11.90 23.38 7.49
CA ILE A 17 -11.32 22.06 7.68
C ILE A 17 -12.41 21.00 7.80
N ALA A 18 -13.45 21.24 8.61
CA ALA A 18 -14.56 20.31 8.79
C ALA A 18 -15.30 20.03 7.46
N THR A 19 -15.59 21.09 6.69
CA THR A 19 -16.25 20.96 5.38
C THR A 19 -15.37 20.25 4.36
N ALA A 20 -14.06 20.52 4.33
CA ALA A 20 -13.13 19.79 3.47
C ALA A 20 -13.06 18.29 3.81
N LEU A 21 -13.05 17.95 5.10
CA LEU A 21 -13.06 16.56 5.55
C LEU A 21 -14.33 15.85 5.09
N GLU A 22 -15.50 16.44 5.29
CA GLU A 22 -16.77 15.86 4.86
C GLU A 22 -16.85 15.70 3.33
N ALA A 23 -16.38 16.71 2.58
CA ALA A 23 -16.42 16.70 1.12
C ALA A 23 -15.45 15.68 0.50
N LEU A 24 -14.28 15.49 1.12
CA LEU A 24 -13.21 14.64 0.61
C LEU A 24 -13.17 13.26 1.28
N TRP A 25 -14.01 13.00 2.28
CA TRP A 25 -13.97 11.73 2.98
C TRP A 25 -14.21 10.58 1.99
N PRO A 26 -13.32 9.57 1.95
CA PRO A 26 -13.51 8.43 1.07
C PRO A 26 -14.83 7.73 1.41
N LYS A 27 -15.74 7.68 0.43
CA LYS A 27 -16.92 6.83 0.53
C LYS A 27 -16.46 5.40 0.31
N VAL A 28 -17.06 4.46 1.04
CA VAL A 28 -16.85 3.02 0.80
C VAL A 28 -17.28 2.76 -0.64
N GLN A 29 -16.30 2.56 -1.51
CA GLN A 29 -16.55 2.10 -2.86
C GLN A 29 -16.73 0.58 -2.81
N PRO A 30 -17.59 0.00 -3.66
CA PRO A 30 -17.60 -1.44 -3.83
C PRO A 30 -16.18 -1.89 -4.20
N THR A 31 -15.72 -2.97 -3.58
CA THR A 31 -14.42 -3.58 -3.89
C THR A 31 -14.38 -3.83 -5.39
N ALA A 32 -13.57 -3.05 -6.12
CA ALA A 32 -13.21 -3.42 -7.47
C ALA A 32 -12.50 -4.77 -7.39
N GLU A 33 -12.83 -5.70 -8.28
CA GLU A 33 -12.06 -6.94 -8.43
C GLU A 33 -10.61 -6.55 -8.79
N HIS A 34 -9.77 -6.49 -7.77
CA HIS A 34 -8.34 -6.42 -7.98
C HIS A 34 -7.91 -7.81 -8.42
N GLU A 35 -7.38 -7.92 -9.65
CA GLU A 35 -6.62 -9.08 -10.04
C GLU A 35 -5.58 -9.35 -8.95
N SER A 36 -5.62 -10.55 -8.38
CA SER A 36 -4.64 -10.93 -7.37
C SER A 36 -3.25 -10.74 -7.95
N PRO A 37 -2.43 -9.83 -7.38
CA PRO A 37 -1.10 -9.60 -7.92
C PRO A 37 -0.37 -10.94 -7.88
N ASN A 38 0.26 -11.32 -8.99
CA ASN A 38 0.98 -12.57 -9.07
C ASN A 38 2.14 -12.51 -8.05
N THR A 39 1.93 -13.10 -6.86
CA THR A 39 2.85 -13.06 -5.72
C THR A 39 4.05 -13.99 -5.92
N SER A 40 4.23 -14.54 -7.13
CA SER A 40 5.43 -15.29 -7.45
C SER A 40 6.63 -14.33 -7.46
N TRP A 41 7.23 -14.16 -6.28
CA TRP A 41 8.54 -13.56 -6.13
C TRP A 41 9.52 -14.41 -6.92
N ARG A 42 9.78 -14.01 -8.17
CA ARG A 42 10.85 -14.60 -8.96
C ARG A 42 12.12 -13.86 -8.58
N PHE A 43 12.83 -14.43 -7.61
CA PHE A 43 14.18 -13.98 -7.30
C PHE A 43 14.95 -14.12 -8.61
N SER A 44 15.26 -12.99 -9.26
CA SER A 44 16.23 -12.97 -10.34
C SER A 44 17.54 -13.39 -9.68
N GLY A 45 17.88 -14.67 -9.86
CA GLY A 45 19.17 -15.18 -9.43
C GLY A 45 20.25 -14.18 -9.85
N ARG A 46 21.08 -13.77 -8.90
CA ARG A 46 22.12 -12.77 -9.16
C ARG A 46 22.90 -13.19 -10.39
N TRP A 47 23.00 -12.32 -11.40
CA TRP A 47 23.69 -12.62 -12.66
C TRP A 47 25.17 -13.01 -12.44
N TRP A 48 25.77 -12.57 -11.33
CA TRP A 48 27.14 -12.94 -10.94
C TRP A 48 27.25 -14.27 -10.19
N SER A 49 26.14 -14.99 -9.97
CA SER A 49 26.10 -16.25 -9.21
C SER A 49 25.94 -17.42 -10.18
N ASP A 50 27.05 -18.06 -10.51
CA ASP A 50 27.13 -19.17 -11.47
C ASP A 50 26.48 -20.48 -10.96
N SER A 51 26.00 -20.52 -9.71
CA SER A 51 25.85 -21.79 -8.99
C SER A 51 24.43 -22.18 -8.53
N SER A 52 23.35 -21.47 -8.93
CA SER A 52 22.01 -21.79 -8.39
C SER A 52 21.05 -22.51 -9.35
N VAL A 53 21.38 -22.68 -10.64
CA VAL A 53 20.46 -23.30 -11.62
C VAL A 53 20.74 -24.81 -11.87
N ILE A 54 21.83 -25.36 -11.34
CA ILE A 54 22.24 -26.76 -11.65
C ILE A 54 21.47 -27.83 -10.87
N ARG A 55 20.70 -27.49 -9.83
CA ARG A 55 19.96 -28.49 -9.02
C ARG A 55 18.45 -28.47 -9.21
N ARG A 56 18.00 -28.63 -10.45
CA ARG A 56 16.64 -29.12 -10.73
C ARG A 56 16.75 -30.42 -11.52
N SER A 57 16.92 -31.54 -10.82
CA SER A 57 16.52 -32.83 -11.37
C SER A 57 15.01 -32.75 -11.59
N ARG A 58 14.57 -32.79 -12.85
CA ARG A 58 13.15 -32.91 -13.17
C ARG A 58 12.76 -34.37 -12.88
N PRO A 59 11.81 -34.66 -11.98
CA PRO A 59 11.30 -36.01 -11.84
C PRO A 59 10.51 -36.34 -13.10
N GLY A 60 10.93 -37.40 -13.79
CA GLY A 60 10.41 -37.82 -15.10
C GLY A 60 11.18 -39.02 -15.66
N PHE A 61 11.33 -40.06 -14.84
CA PHE A 61 11.42 -41.47 -15.22
C PHE A 61 10.69 -42.26 -14.13
#